data_AF-A0A7C3WAB0-F1
#
_entry.id   AF-A0A7C3WAB0-F1
#
_cell.length_a   1.000
_cell.length_b   1.000
_cell.length_c   1.000
_cell.angle_alpha   90.00
_cell.angle_beta   90.00
_cell.angle_gamma   90.00
#
_symmetry.space_group_name_H-M   'P 1'
#
loop_
_entity.id
_entity.type
_entity.pdbx_description
1 polymer ?
#
loop_
_entity_poly.entity_id
_entity_poly.type
_entity_poly.pdbx_seq_one_letter_code
_entity_poly.pdbx_strand_id
1 'polypeptide(L)'
;MHFVTWSRSLLGGAVLALGLGWSGQAGQVFPSNTDWRYFKGLTEASLPDVTAWRGREFDDSTWEVGPAPFYYGEPLSGTLLDDMRSRYSCLFLRKSFVVTNPWEVSALELRGVSDDGFIAWINGYEVARYNMPEGEVPFN
;
A
#
# COMPACT_ATOMS: atom_id res chain seq x y z
N MET A 1 1.51 -16.58 7.56
CA MET A 1 1.38 -17.94 8.13
C MET A 1 -0.10 -18.18 8.44
N HIS A 2 -0.67 -19.23 7.83
CA HIS A 2 -1.96 -19.91 8.06
C HIS A 2 -3.30 -19.19 7.79
N PHE A 3 -4.25 -20.02 7.33
CA PHE A 3 -5.38 -19.75 6.44
C PHE A 3 -6.72 -19.56 7.16
N VAL A 4 -7.68 -18.93 6.49
CA VAL A 4 -9.10 -19.34 6.55
C VAL A 4 -9.59 -19.55 5.13
N THR A 5 -9.91 -20.81 4.84
CA THR A 5 -10.63 -21.23 3.62
C THR A 5 -12.11 -20.99 3.84
N TRP A 6 -12.83 -20.48 2.83
CA TRP A 6 -14.29 -20.58 2.79
C TRP A 6 -14.65 -21.74 1.86
N SER A 7 -15.00 -22.90 2.46
CA SER A 7 -15.67 -23.99 1.75
C SER A 7 -17.16 -23.67 1.63
N ARG A 8 -17.75 -23.96 0.47
CA ARG A 8 -19.21 -23.86 0.28
C ARG A 8 -19.89 -25.07 0.92
N SER A 9 -20.80 -24.83 1.85
CA SER A 9 -21.86 -25.79 2.18
C SER A 9 -23.15 -25.34 1.49
N LEU A 10 -23.47 -25.96 0.36
CA LEU A 10 -24.82 -25.93 -0.22
C LEU A 10 -25.48 -27.27 0.13
N LEU A 11 -26.38 -27.27 1.11
CA LEU A 11 -27.39 -28.32 1.24
C LEU A 11 -28.59 -27.92 0.38
N GLY A 12 -28.93 -28.78 -0.59
CA GLY A 12 -30.29 -29.01 -1.07
C GLY A 12 -30.93 -27.92 -1.93
N GLY A 13 -30.84 -28.09 -3.24
CA GLY A 13 -31.72 -27.39 -4.18
C GLY A 13 -31.14 -27.41 -5.58
N ALA A 14 -31.68 -28.25 -6.47
CA ALA A 14 -31.32 -28.26 -7.88
C ALA A 14 -31.86 -26.96 -8.51
N VAL A 15 -31.01 -25.93 -8.56
CA VAL A 15 -31.20 -24.77 -9.44
C VAL A 15 -30.24 -24.96 -10.59
N LEU A 16 -30.80 -25.12 -11.79
CA LEU A 16 -30.05 -25.03 -13.04
C LEU A 16 -29.68 -23.55 -13.24
N ALA A 17 -28.67 -23.10 -12.50
CA ALA A 17 -28.05 -21.82 -12.71
C ALA A 17 -27.10 -21.97 -13.89
N LEU A 18 -27.43 -21.36 -15.03
CA LEU A 18 -26.45 -20.97 -16.03
C LEU A 18 -25.46 -20.04 -15.32
N GLY A 19 -24.43 -20.63 -14.74
CA GLY A 19 -23.35 -19.90 -14.11
C GLY A 19 -22.57 -19.19 -15.20
N LEU A 20 -22.94 -17.95 -15.50
CA LEU A 20 -21.96 -16.95 -15.92
C LEU A 20 -21.02 -16.74 -14.74
N GLY A 21 -20.11 -17.70 -14.56
CA GLY A 21 -19.05 -17.63 -13.59
C GLY A 21 -18.16 -16.47 -14.01
N TRP A 22 -18.26 -15.36 -13.30
CA TRP A 22 -17.20 -14.37 -13.29
C TRP A 22 -16.01 -15.04 -12.61
N SER A 23 -15.17 -15.74 -13.37
CA SER A 23 -13.85 -16.12 -12.89
C SER A 23 -13.00 -14.85 -12.87
N GLY A 24 -13.05 -14.10 -11.78
CA GLY A 24 -12.04 -13.07 -11.54
C GLY A 24 -10.70 -13.76 -11.33
N GLN A 25 -9.73 -13.51 -12.20
CA GLN A 25 -8.37 -13.98 -12.00
C GLN A 25 -7.64 -12.96 -11.11
N ALA A 26 -7.15 -13.41 -9.95
CA ALA A 26 -6.33 -12.57 -9.09
C ALA A 26 -4.92 -12.45 -9.69
N GLY A 27 -4.58 -11.26 -10.19
CA GLY A 27 -3.23 -10.90 -10.61
C GLY A 27 -2.45 -10.30 -9.44
N GLN A 28 -1.17 -10.68 -9.29
CA GLN A 28 -0.29 -10.04 -8.33
C GLN A 28 0.41 -8.85 -8.99
N VAL A 29 0.17 -7.65 -8.46
CA VAL A 29 0.80 -6.41 -8.95
C VAL A 29 2.27 -6.35 -8.53
N PHE A 30 2.57 -6.71 -7.27
CA PHE A 30 3.92 -6.90 -6.76
C PHE A 30 3.90 -7.81 -5.51
N PRO A 31 5.03 -8.47 -5.17
CA PRO A 31 5.14 -9.24 -3.94
C PRO A 31 5.21 -8.39 -2.68
N SER A 32 4.84 -8.98 -1.55
CA SER A 32 5.15 -8.44 -0.23
C SER A 32 6.67 -8.34 -0.06
N ASN A 33 7.14 -7.40 0.78
CA ASN A 33 8.55 -7.23 1.12
C ASN A 33 9.48 -6.90 -0.07
N THR A 34 8.90 -6.40 -1.15
CA THR A 34 9.62 -5.80 -2.28
C THR A 34 10.19 -4.43 -1.91
N ASP A 35 11.12 -3.94 -2.72
CA ASP A 35 11.61 -2.57 -2.66
C ASP A 35 10.52 -1.51 -2.87
N TRP A 36 10.63 -0.43 -2.11
CA TRP A 36 9.88 0.82 -2.24
C TRP A 36 10.85 1.99 -2.31
N ARG A 37 10.44 3.06 -2.99
CA ARG A 37 11.04 4.38 -2.79
C ARG A 37 10.54 4.92 -1.47
N TYR A 38 11.41 5.47 -0.64
CA TYR A 38 11.03 6.04 0.64
C TYR A 38 11.74 7.37 0.92
N PHE A 39 11.02 8.24 1.63
CA PHE A 39 11.53 9.52 2.10
C PHE A 39 11.21 9.65 3.59
N LYS A 40 12.24 9.96 4.38
CA LYS A 40 12.10 10.12 5.84
C LYS A 40 11.34 11.41 6.14
N GLY A 41 10.37 11.36 7.05
CA GLY A 41 9.58 12.52 7.50
C GLY A 41 10.37 13.53 8.33
N LEU A 42 11.43 14.08 7.75
CA LEU A 42 12.20 15.20 8.31
C LEU A 42 11.68 16.55 7.79
N THR A 43 11.04 16.51 6.62
CA THR A 43 10.33 17.60 5.97
C THR A 43 9.12 17.01 5.23
N GLU A 44 8.30 17.87 4.64
CA GLU A 44 7.34 17.45 3.62
C GLU A 44 8.04 16.78 2.44
N ALA A 45 7.42 15.74 1.88
CA ALA A 45 7.92 14.95 0.76
C ALA A 45 7.99 15.75 -0.56
N SER A 46 7.22 16.82 -0.67
CA SER A 46 7.21 17.72 -1.82
C SER A 46 6.94 19.16 -1.39
N LEU A 47 7.52 20.10 -2.12
CA LEU A 47 7.33 21.54 -1.93
C LEU A 47 7.34 22.24 -3.30
N PRO A 48 6.66 23.41 -3.45
CA PRO A 48 5.84 24.08 -2.44
C PRO A 48 4.47 23.42 -2.21
N ASP A 49 4.06 22.52 -3.10
CA ASP A 49 2.85 21.71 -2.95
C ASP A 49 3.18 20.42 -2.19
N VAL A 50 2.66 20.30 -0.97
CA VAL A 50 2.86 19.16 -0.06
C VAL A 50 2.11 17.89 -0.49
N THR A 51 1.24 18.00 -1.49
CA THR A 51 0.45 16.88 -2.02
C THR A 51 0.99 16.34 -3.35
N ALA A 52 1.91 17.08 -4.00
CA ALA A 52 2.44 16.72 -5.31
C ALA A 52 3.10 15.33 -5.35
N TRP A 53 3.74 14.90 -4.25
CA TRP A 53 4.33 13.56 -4.13
C TRP A 53 3.33 12.41 -4.26
N ARG A 54 2.03 12.65 -4.19
CA ARG A 54 0.98 11.63 -4.37
C ARG A 54 0.65 11.40 -5.85
N GLY A 55 1.07 12.33 -6.70
CA GLY A 55 0.82 12.31 -8.13
C GLY A 55 1.60 11.22 -8.86
N ARG A 56 1.05 10.79 -10.00
CA ARG A 56 1.67 9.79 -10.88
C ARG A 56 3.00 10.28 -11.48
N GLU A 57 3.06 11.57 -11.84
CA GLU A 57 4.20 12.19 -12.52
C GLU A 57 5.27 12.74 -11.56
N PHE A 58 5.14 12.51 -10.25
CA PHE A 58 6.13 12.97 -9.29
C PHE A 58 7.46 12.23 -9.45
N ASP A 59 8.55 13.00 -9.57
CA ASP A 59 9.92 12.47 -9.64
C ASP A 59 10.43 12.11 -8.24
N ASP A 60 10.43 10.82 -7.93
CA ASP A 60 10.98 10.25 -6.69
C ASP A 60 12.39 9.67 -6.88
N SER A 61 13.10 10.01 -7.96
CA SER A 61 14.42 9.45 -8.27
C SER A 61 15.47 9.72 -7.17
N THR A 62 15.29 10.78 -6.40
CA THR A 62 16.15 11.16 -5.27
C THR A 62 15.80 10.46 -3.96
N TRP A 63 14.66 9.76 -3.90
CA TRP A 63 14.25 9.02 -2.71
C TRP A 63 15.09 7.77 -2.56
N GLU A 64 15.34 7.41 -1.31
CA GLU A 64 16.06 6.19 -0.96
C GLU A 64 15.24 4.97 -1.40
N VAL A 65 15.90 3.81 -1.56
CA VAL A 65 15.25 2.54 -1.95
C VAL A 65 15.53 1.51 -0.88
N GLY A 66 14.50 0.79 -0.47
CA GLY A 66 14.65 -0.31 0.47
C GLY A 66 13.48 -1.28 0.48
N PRO A 67 13.69 -2.56 0.82
CA PRO A 67 12.63 -3.54 0.94
C PRO A 67 11.78 -3.30 2.18
N ALA A 68 10.47 -3.51 2.06
CA ALA A 68 9.60 -3.61 3.22
C ALA A 68 9.87 -4.90 4.02
N PRO A 69 9.54 -4.96 5.33
CA PRO A 69 9.04 -3.88 6.17
C PRO A 69 10.11 -2.80 6.44
N PHE A 70 9.64 -1.60 6.74
CA PHE A 70 10.44 -0.51 7.29
C PHE A 70 10.26 -0.53 8.81
N TYR A 71 11.35 -0.53 9.57
CA TYR A 71 11.28 -0.79 11.02
C TYR A 71 12.41 -0.11 11.80
N TYR A 72 12.23 0.05 13.11
CA TYR A 72 13.21 0.63 14.02
C TYR A 72 13.11 -0.05 15.40
N GLY A 73 14.20 -0.68 15.85
CA GLY A 73 14.27 -1.28 17.18
C GLY A 73 13.78 -2.72 17.27
N GLU A 74 13.09 -3.23 16.24
CA GLU A 74 12.74 -4.65 16.11
C GLU A 74 13.80 -5.47 15.35
N PRO A 75 13.97 -6.76 15.65
CA PRO A 75 14.87 -7.63 14.89
C PRO A 75 14.19 -8.19 13.63
N LEU A 76 13.72 -7.32 12.74
CA LEU A 76 13.09 -7.71 11.47
C LEU A 76 14.09 -7.82 10.32
N SER A 77 13.65 -8.36 9.18
CA SER A 77 14.41 -8.36 7.93
C SER A 77 13.69 -7.48 6.93
N GLY A 78 14.33 -6.41 6.48
CA GLY A 78 13.74 -5.32 5.70
C GLY A 78 14.64 -4.08 5.77
N THR A 79 14.06 -2.89 5.65
CA THR A 79 14.78 -1.62 5.79
C THR A 79 14.84 -1.18 7.25
N LEU A 80 16.04 -1.25 7.85
CA LEU A 80 16.29 -0.72 9.19
C LEU A 80 16.40 0.82 9.14
N LEU A 81 15.62 1.49 9.97
CA LEU A 81 15.65 2.93 10.21
C LEU A 81 16.38 3.21 11.53
N ASP A 82 17.69 2.99 11.55
CA ASP A 82 18.51 3.13 12.76
C ASP A 82 18.54 4.55 13.36
N ASP A 83 18.13 5.53 12.57
CA ASP A 83 18.07 6.94 12.94
C ASP A 83 16.66 7.48 13.20
N MET A 84 15.62 6.63 13.20
CA MET A 84 14.23 7.10 13.39
C MET A 84 13.98 7.67 14.78
N ARG A 85 14.53 7.01 15.81
CA ARG A 85 14.25 7.35 17.21
C ARG A 85 14.54 8.81 17.50
N SER A 86 13.51 9.53 17.95
CA SER A 86 13.58 10.95 18.32
C SER A 86 13.96 11.91 17.17
N ARG A 87 13.87 11.49 15.90
CA ARG A 87 14.20 12.34 14.74
C ARG A 87 13.03 12.54 13.77
N TYR A 88 12.25 11.50 13.51
CA TYR A 88 11.04 11.57 12.69
C TYR A 88 10.04 10.50 13.12
N SER A 89 8.75 10.75 12.87
CA SER A 89 7.64 9.88 13.25
C SER A 89 6.96 9.21 12.05
N CYS A 90 7.28 9.62 10.82
CA CYS A 90 6.64 9.09 9.62
C CYS A 90 7.63 8.81 8.48
N LEU A 91 7.18 8.03 7.52
CA LEU A 91 7.81 7.83 6.23
C LEU A 91 6.80 8.11 5.12
N PHE A 92 7.29 8.68 4.02
CA PHE A 92 6.57 8.67 2.76
C PHE A 92 7.06 7.50 1.93
N LEU A 93 6.14 6.71 1.38
CA LEU A 93 6.43 5.51 0.60
C LEU A 93 5.83 5.63 -0.78
N ARG A 94 6.61 5.30 -1.81
CA ARG A 94 6.17 5.30 -3.22
C ARG A 94 6.54 4.01 -3.93
N LYS A 95 5.58 3.51 -4.71
CA LYS A 95 5.76 2.36 -5.60
C LYS A 95 4.86 2.50 -6.82
N SER A 96 5.49 2.42 -7.99
CA SER A 96 4.80 2.43 -9.27
C SER A 96 4.50 1.02 -9.74
N PHE A 97 3.37 0.85 -10.41
CA PHE A 97 2.99 -0.38 -11.08
C PHE A 97 2.22 -0.06 -12.35
N VAL A 98 2.18 -1.02 -13.28
CA VAL A 98 1.52 -0.86 -14.58
C VAL A 98 0.24 -1.68 -14.60
N VAL A 99 -0.85 -1.05 -14.99
CA VAL A 99 -2.10 -1.71 -15.35
C VAL A 99 -2.26 -1.57 -16.87
N THR A 100 -2.02 -2.67 -17.59
CA THR A 100 -2.01 -2.65 -19.07
C THR A 100 -3.41 -2.40 -19.64
N ASN A 101 -4.45 -2.96 -19.02
CA ASN A 101 -5.83 -2.70 -19.40
C ASN A 101 -6.70 -2.43 -18.14
N PRO A 102 -7.00 -1.17 -17.81
CA PRO A 102 -7.79 -0.85 -16.61
C PRO A 102 -9.23 -1.35 -16.71
N TRP A 103 -9.77 -1.59 -17.91
CA TRP A 103 -11.13 -2.11 -18.09
C TRP A 103 -11.28 -3.57 -17.65
N GLU A 104 -10.17 -4.29 -17.50
CA GLU A 104 -10.15 -5.66 -16.98
C GLU A 104 -9.98 -5.71 -15.46
N VAL A 105 -9.75 -4.57 -14.81
CA VAL A 105 -9.56 -4.48 -13.36
C VAL A 105 -10.88 -4.12 -12.69
N SER A 106 -11.48 -5.08 -11.98
CA SER A 106 -12.69 -4.86 -11.20
C SER A 106 -12.43 -4.38 -9.77
N ALA A 107 -11.24 -4.70 -9.22
CA ALA A 107 -10.84 -4.31 -7.88
C ALA A 107 -9.30 -4.32 -7.73
N LEU A 108 -8.80 -3.53 -6.78
CA LEU A 108 -7.43 -3.60 -6.29
C LEU A 108 -7.47 -3.89 -4.79
N GLU A 109 -6.53 -4.70 -4.31
CA GLU A 109 -6.40 -5.05 -2.91
C GLU A 109 -5.01 -4.61 -2.40
N LEU A 110 -5.00 -3.72 -1.40
CA LEU A 110 -3.79 -3.35 -0.67
C LEU A 110 -3.69 -4.19 0.60
N ARG A 111 -2.59 -4.92 0.74
CA ARG A 111 -2.28 -5.70 1.94
C ARG A 111 -1.02 -5.16 2.59
N GLY A 112 -1.12 -4.82 3.88
CA GLY A 112 0.01 -4.32 4.66
C GLY A 112 -0.24 -4.48 6.15
N VAL A 113 0.85 -4.44 6.92
CA VAL A 113 0.83 -4.30 8.38
C VAL A 113 1.42 -2.93 8.68
N SER A 114 0.81 -2.20 9.60
CA SER A 114 1.20 -0.84 9.96
C SER A 114 1.08 -0.69 11.46
N ASP A 115 2.09 -0.06 12.04
CA ASP A 115 2.16 0.37 13.43
C ASP A 115 2.83 1.75 13.40
N ASP A 116 2.13 2.86 13.66
CA ASP A 116 0.77 2.94 14.21
C ASP A 116 -0.36 3.05 13.16
N GLY A 117 -0.12 3.72 12.02
CA GLY A 117 -1.16 4.09 11.06
C GLY A 117 -0.65 4.48 9.68
N PHE A 118 -1.55 4.63 8.70
CA PHE A 118 -1.21 5.06 7.35
C PHE A 118 -2.36 5.76 6.62
N ILE A 119 -2.00 6.46 5.55
CA ILE A 119 -2.92 6.94 4.52
C ILE A 119 -2.33 6.49 3.17
N ALA A 120 -3.16 5.98 2.28
CA ALA A 120 -2.75 5.48 0.98
C ALA A 120 -3.45 6.24 -0.14
N TRP A 121 -2.68 6.60 -1.16
CA TRP A 121 -3.15 7.27 -2.36
C TRP A 121 -2.83 6.46 -3.61
N ILE A 122 -3.72 6.52 -4.60
CA ILE A 122 -3.46 6.04 -5.97
C ILE A 122 -3.66 7.23 -6.91
N ASN A 123 -2.59 7.64 -7.59
CA ASN A 123 -2.61 8.75 -8.56
C ASN A 123 -3.24 10.04 -7.99
N GLY A 124 -2.90 10.39 -6.75
CA GLY A 124 -3.39 11.59 -6.06
C GLY A 124 -4.72 11.41 -5.30
N TYR A 125 -5.46 10.32 -5.51
CA TYR A 125 -6.72 10.06 -4.81
C TYR A 125 -6.50 9.20 -3.57
N GLU A 126 -7.02 9.63 -2.42
CA GLU A 126 -7.01 8.82 -1.21
C GLU A 126 -7.92 7.59 -1.39
N VAL A 127 -7.38 6.40 -1.12
CA VAL A 127 -8.10 5.12 -1.30
C VAL A 127 -8.22 4.32 -0.01
N ALA A 128 -7.38 4.60 0.99
CA ALA A 128 -7.46 3.98 2.30
C ALA A 128 -6.82 4.87 3.36
N ARG A 129 -7.37 4.78 4.58
CA ARG A 129 -6.84 5.42 5.78
C ARG A 129 -7.03 4.47 6.95
N TYR A 130 -5.99 4.33 7.77
CA TYR A 130 -6.02 3.50 8.97
C TYR A 130 -5.33 4.22 10.11
N ASN A 131 -6.05 4.38 11.23
CA ASN A 131 -5.53 4.98 12.47
C ASN A 131 -4.87 6.36 12.29
N MET A 132 -5.45 7.23 11.45
CA MET A 132 -4.99 8.59 11.21
C MET A 132 -6.16 9.58 11.32
N PRO A 133 -5.93 10.84 11.76
CA PRO A 133 -6.96 11.89 11.79
C PRO A 133 -7.58 12.12 10.41
N GLU A 134 -8.75 12.75 10.33
CA GLU A 134 -9.30 13.18 9.02
C GLU A 134 -8.50 14.34 8.42
N GLY A 135 -8.54 14.44 7.09
CA GLY A 135 -7.94 15.54 6.34
C GLY A 135 -6.45 15.37 6.04
N GLU A 136 -5.84 16.50 5.67
CA GLU A 136 -4.40 16.61 5.41
C GLU A 136 -3.62 16.53 6.71
N VAL A 137 -2.61 15.66 6.75
CA VAL A 137 -1.76 15.45 7.91
C VAL A 137 -0.34 15.86 7.53
N PRO A 138 0.29 16.80 8.25
CA PRO A 138 1.67 17.19 7.99
C PRO A 138 2.62 16.03 8.31
N PHE A 139 3.88 16.18 7.93
CA PHE A 139 4.88 15.14 8.20
C PHE A 139 5.13 14.85 9.71
N ASN A 140 4.69 15.70 10.64
CA ASN A 140 5.05 15.64 12.07
C ASN A 140 3.87 15.51 13.05
#